data_AF-A0A7S2V0Y8-F1
#
_entry.id   AF-A0A7S2V0Y8-F1
#
_cell.length_a   1.000
_cell.length_b   1.000
_cell.length_c   1.000
_cell.angle_alpha   90.00
_cell.angle_beta   90.00
_cell.angle_gamma   90.00
#
_symmetry.space_group_name_H-M   'P 1'
#
loop_
_entity.id
_entity.type
_entity.pdbx_description
1 polymer ?
#
loop_
_entity_poly.entity_id
_entity_poly.type
_entity_poly.pdbx_seq_one_letter_code
_entity_poly.pdbx_strand_id
1 'polypeptide(L)'
;DLTGAEDGLDRLPRIQQTNPYLYIKRAEAKVKLGDWAGAADDALEAEAEFKDIGDKIRATIAASDAALNLYGSGDRDAAKSKMAQVFRQKSLPASNSPDDLPLLQELSRKEAELHLAYASDIFIDGQKTRAATQWESGCVRLEAYVEDAIDRAKSQQQQEIDGTTQ
;
A
#
# COMPACT_ATOMS: atom_id res chain seq x y z
N ASP A 1 9.16 5.62 21.19
CA ASP A 1 9.94 4.39 21.11
C ASP A 1 9.13 3.38 20.30
N LEU A 2 9.63 2.95 19.13
CA LEU A 2 8.90 2.07 18.21
C LEU A 2 8.94 0.61 18.66
N THR A 3 10.02 0.20 19.33
CA THR A 3 10.17 -1.13 19.94
C THR A 3 9.10 -1.35 21.01
N GLY A 4 8.87 -0.35 21.86
CA GLY A 4 7.81 -0.41 22.87
C GLY A 4 6.38 -0.46 22.28
N ALA A 5 6.18 0.06 21.07
CA ALA A 5 4.89 -0.03 20.39
C ALA A 5 4.65 -1.43 19.81
N GLU A 6 5.67 -2.05 19.21
CA GLU A 6 5.63 -3.44 18.74
C GLU A 6 5.38 -4.41 19.91
N ASP A 7 6.16 -4.28 20.99
CA ASP A 7 5.98 -5.08 22.22
C ASP A 7 4.55 -4.97 22.79
N GLY A 8 3.94 -3.79 22.67
CA GLY A 8 2.57 -3.54 23.11
C GLY A 8 1.54 -4.30 22.27
N LEU A 9 1.74 -4.37 20.95
CA LEU A 9 0.86 -5.07 20.02
C LEU A 9 0.93 -6.60 20.21
N ASP A 10 2.12 -7.14 20.48
CA ASP A 10 2.32 -8.58 20.67
C ASP A 10 1.73 -9.12 21.98
N ARG A 11 1.49 -8.25 22.97
CA ARG A 11 0.91 -8.61 24.27
C ARG A 11 -0.62 -8.60 24.30
N LEU A 12 -1.28 -8.28 23.19
CA LEU A 12 -2.73 -8.23 23.14
C LEU A 12 -3.37 -9.64 23.22
N PRO A 13 -4.59 -9.77 23.76
CA PRO A 13 -5.34 -11.02 23.69
C PRO A 13 -5.52 -11.52 22.25
N ARG A 14 -5.55 -12.83 22.02
CA ARG A 14 -5.61 -13.43 20.67
C ARG A 14 -6.75 -12.90 19.79
N ILE A 15 -7.93 -12.64 20.35
CA ILE A 15 -9.08 -12.09 19.61
C ILE A 15 -8.79 -10.68 19.07
N GLN A 16 -7.96 -9.91 19.79
CA GLN A 16 -7.51 -8.60 19.33
C GLN A 16 -6.36 -8.73 18.34
N GLN A 17 -5.49 -9.74 18.49
CA GLN A 17 -4.39 -10.01 17.55
C GLN A 17 -4.89 -10.38 16.14
N THR A 18 -6.09 -10.95 16.00
CA THR A 18 -6.70 -11.24 14.69
C THR A 18 -7.37 -10.02 14.05
N ASN A 19 -7.17 -8.81 14.60
CA ASN A 19 -7.72 -7.59 14.03
C ASN A 19 -6.84 -7.13 12.84
N PRO A 20 -7.37 -7.07 11.60
CA PRO A 20 -6.60 -6.67 10.42
C PRO A 20 -5.93 -5.30 10.53
N TYR A 21 -6.54 -4.37 11.26
CA TYR A 21 -5.98 -3.04 11.48
C TYR A 21 -4.72 -3.07 12.35
N LEU A 22 -4.60 -4.03 13.27
CA LEU A 22 -3.42 -4.17 14.12
C LEU A 22 -2.24 -4.76 13.35
N TYR A 23 -2.50 -5.73 12.47
CA TYR A 23 -1.48 -6.26 11.57
C TYR A 23 -0.85 -5.15 10.72
N ILE A 24 -1.65 -4.25 10.13
CA ILE A 24 -1.12 -3.10 9.39
C ILE A 24 -0.26 -2.21 10.29
N LYS A 25 -0.71 -1.90 11.51
CA LYS A 25 0.07 -1.03 12.42
C LYS A 25 1.37 -1.68 12.87
N ARG A 26 1.38 -3.00 13.08
CA ARG A 26 2.60 -3.74 13.40
C ARG A 26 3.55 -3.79 12.18
N ALA A 27 3.02 -4.04 10.99
CA ALA A 27 3.79 -3.98 9.74
C ALA A 27 4.47 -2.60 9.55
N GLU A 28 3.72 -1.51 9.73
CA GLU A 28 4.25 -0.13 9.67
C GLU A 28 5.37 0.11 10.70
N ALA A 29 5.23 -0.42 11.91
CA ALA A 29 6.25 -0.30 12.96
C ALA A 29 7.53 -1.09 12.58
N LYS A 30 7.37 -2.33 12.13
CA LYS A 30 8.47 -3.19 11.68
C LYS A 30 9.23 -2.63 10.49
N VAL A 31 8.51 -2.06 9.51
CA VAL A 31 9.14 -1.29 8.39
C VAL A 31 10.05 -0.19 8.93
N LYS A 32 9.58 0.60 9.91
CA LYS A 32 10.37 1.70 10.50
C LYS A 32 11.57 1.19 11.31
N LEU A 33 11.51 -0.03 11.81
CA LEU A 33 12.60 -0.72 12.50
C LEU A 33 13.55 -1.46 11.53
N GLY A 34 13.20 -1.53 10.25
CA GLY A 34 13.95 -2.26 9.22
C GLY A 34 13.70 -3.77 9.20
N ASP A 35 12.71 -4.26 9.95
CA ASP A 35 12.25 -5.66 9.87
C ASP A 35 11.25 -5.81 8.71
N TRP A 36 11.78 -5.85 7.50
CA TRP A 36 10.97 -6.00 6.29
C TRP A 36 10.30 -7.37 6.18
N ALA A 37 10.94 -8.43 6.70
CA ALA A 37 10.40 -9.78 6.65
C ALA A 37 9.19 -9.91 7.58
N GLY A 38 9.33 -9.50 8.85
CA GLY A 38 8.21 -9.51 9.78
C GLY A 38 7.09 -8.55 9.38
N ALA A 39 7.41 -7.45 8.70
CA ALA A 39 6.40 -6.55 8.13
C ALA A 39 5.65 -7.18 6.93
N ALA A 40 6.31 -8.03 6.14
CA ALA A 40 5.66 -8.76 5.07
C ALA A 40 4.67 -9.78 5.62
N ASP A 41 5.05 -10.53 6.66
CA ASP A 41 4.18 -11.50 7.33
C ASP A 41 2.92 -10.83 7.87
N ASP A 42 3.07 -9.69 8.56
CA ASP A 42 1.93 -8.93 9.07
C ASP A 42 1.02 -8.40 7.96
N ALA A 43 1.59 -7.90 6.86
CA ALA A 43 0.80 -7.42 5.73
C ALA A 43 0.02 -8.56 5.03
N LEU A 44 0.56 -9.79 5.00
CA LEU A 44 -0.12 -10.97 4.46
C LEU A 44 -1.31 -11.39 5.33
N GLU A 45 -1.15 -11.38 6.66
CA GLU A 45 -2.24 -11.65 7.60
C GLU A 45 -3.33 -10.57 7.47
N ALA A 46 -2.94 -9.29 7.41
CA ALA A 46 -3.88 -8.20 7.19
C ALA A 46 -4.70 -8.38 5.89
N GLU A 47 -4.05 -8.76 4.79
CA GLU A 47 -4.73 -9.02 3.52
C GLU A 47 -5.76 -10.15 3.65
N ALA A 48 -5.40 -11.25 4.31
CA ALA A 48 -6.29 -12.40 4.50
C ALA A 48 -7.54 -12.00 5.29
N GLU A 49 -7.34 -11.32 6.41
CA GLU A 49 -8.42 -10.86 7.29
C GLU A 49 -9.31 -9.80 6.62
N PHE A 50 -8.73 -8.83 5.89
CA PHE A 50 -9.53 -7.85 5.13
C PHE A 50 -10.36 -8.49 4.01
N LYS A 51 -9.85 -9.55 3.37
CA LYS A 51 -10.64 -10.33 2.40
C LYS A 51 -11.81 -11.04 3.06
N ASP A 52 -11.60 -11.61 4.25
CA ASP A 52 -12.64 -12.34 4.97
C ASP A 52 -13.81 -11.42 5.35
N ILE A 53 -13.51 -10.20 5.82
CA ILE A 53 -14.55 -9.19 6.14
C ILE A 53 -15.07 -8.42 4.92
N GLY A 54 -14.55 -8.68 3.73
CA GLY A 54 -15.00 -8.08 2.47
C GLY A 54 -14.49 -6.65 2.18
N ASP A 55 -13.53 -6.13 2.94
CA ASP A 55 -12.89 -4.83 2.69
C ASP A 55 -11.84 -4.95 1.58
N LYS A 56 -12.30 -4.83 0.34
CA LYS A 56 -11.45 -5.00 -0.84
C LYS A 56 -10.37 -3.93 -0.96
N ILE A 57 -10.65 -2.67 -0.58
CA ILE A 57 -9.67 -1.58 -0.70
C ILE A 57 -8.50 -1.85 0.23
N ARG A 58 -8.77 -2.13 1.51
CA ARG A 58 -7.71 -2.41 2.49
C ARG A 58 -7.02 -3.74 2.23
N ALA A 59 -7.73 -4.75 1.74
CA ALA A 59 -7.09 -5.99 1.30
C ALA A 59 -6.07 -5.76 0.18
N THR A 60 -6.38 -4.93 -0.82
CA THR A 60 -5.45 -4.64 -1.91
C THR A 60 -4.28 -3.75 -1.44
N ILE A 61 -4.51 -2.80 -0.53
CA ILE A 61 -3.42 -2.04 0.11
C ILE A 61 -2.48 -3.00 0.87
N ALA A 62 -3.02 -3.87 1.72
CA ALA A 62 -2.26 -4.86 2.46
C ALA A 62 -1.47 -5.81 1.55
N ALA A 63 -2.07 -6.27 0.44
CA ALA A 63 -1.39 -7.08 -0.56
C ALA A 63 -0.21 -6.34 -1.23
N SER A 64 -0.37 -5.04 -1.44
CA SER A 64 0.67 -4.16 -1.99
C SER A 64 1.81 -3.94 -0.99
N ASP A 65 1.47 -3.72 0.29
CA ASP A 65 2.45 -3.65 1.37
C ASP A 65 3.24 -4.94 1.52
N ALA A 66 2.57 -6.10 1.49
CA ALA A 66 3.23 -7.39 1.52
C ALA A 66 4.23 -7.54 0.36
N ALA A 67 3.85 -7.17 -0.86
CA ALA A 67 4.74 -7.22 -2.01
C ALA A 67 5.98 -6.31 -1.85
N LEU A 68 5.79 -5.07 -1.38
CA LEU A 68 6.89 -4.12 -1.16
C LEU A 68 7.79 -4.53 0.01
N ASN A 69 7.23 -5.07 1.08
CA ASN A 69 7.98 -5.56 2.24
C ASN A 69 8.78 -6.82 1.89
N LEU A 70 8.22 -7.76 1.13
CA LEU A 70 8.97 -8.90 0.56
C LEU A 70 10.13 -8.39 -0.29
N TYR A 71 9.90 -7.39 -1.14
CA TYR A 71 10.95 -6.77 -1.94
C TYR A 71 12.03 -6.12 -1.05
N GLY A 72 11.64 -5.40 0.00
CA GLY A 72 12.55 -4.79 0.97
C GLY A 72 13.38 -5.81 1.76
N SER A 73 12.81 -6.98 2.06
CA SER A 73 13.48 -8.08 2.77
C SER A 73 14.52 -8.82 1.93
N GLY A 74 14.48 -8.65 0.60
CA GLY A 74 15.34 -9.35 -0.35
C GLY A 74 14.74 -10.63 -0.93
N ASP A 75 13.54 -11.06 -0.51
CA ASP A 75 12.80 -12.14 -1.14
C ASP A 75 12.16 -11.68 -2.48
N ARG A 76 13.02 -11.53 -3.50
CA ARG A 76 12.64 -11.01 -4.82
C ARG A 76 11.63 -11.90 -5.55
N ASP A 77 11.73 -13.21 -5.39
CA ASP A 77 10.85 -14.15 -6.09
C ASP A 77 9.42 -14.11 -5.52
N ALA A 78 9.29 -14.13 -4.19
CA ALA A 78 7.99 -13.96 -3.55
C ALA A 78 7.40 -12.58 -3.86
N ALA A 79 8.24 -11.52 -3.81
CA ALA A 79 7.82 -10.17 -4.15
C ALA A 79 7.28 -10.07 -5.59
N LYS A 80 7.99 -10.58 -6.59
CA LYS A 80 7.53 -10.60 -7.99
C LYS A 80 6.21 -11.34 -8.14
N SER A 81 6.10 -12.51 -7.52
CA SER A 81 4.87 -13.31 -7.55
C SER A 81 3.69 -12.52 -6.98
N LYS A 82 3.92 -11.83 -5.86
CA LYS A 82 2.92 -11.00 -5.17
C LYS A 82 2.53 -9.77 -5.98
N MET A 83 3.50 -9.03 -6.52
CA MET A 83 3.27 -7.89 -7.43
C MET A 83 2.42 -8.32 -8.63
N ALA A 84 2.79 -9.42 -9.28
CA ALA A 84 2.04 -9.97 -10.40
C ALA A 84 0.61 -10.41 -9.99
N GLN A 85 0.42 -10.89 -8.76
CA GLN A 85 -0.92 -11.17 -8.23
C GLN A 85 -1.74 -9.89 -8.08
N VAL A 86 -1.17 -8.82 -7.51
CA VAL A 86 -1.85 -7.52 -7.35
C VAL A 86 -2.25 -6.96 -8.72
N PHE A 87 -1.34 -6.92 -9.69
CA PHE A 87 -1.64 -6.43 -11.05
C PHE A 87 -2.72 -7.24 -11.79
N ARG A 88 -2.91 -8.52 -11.45
CA ARG A 88 -3.96 -9.36 -12.05
C ARG A 88 -5.34 -9.10 -11.46
N GLN A 89 -5.46 -8.43 -10.31
CA GLN A 89 -6.75 -8.07 -9.76
C GLN A 89 -7.41 -7.09 -10.73
N LYS A 90 -8.41 -7.59 -11.48
CA LYS A 90 -9.15 -6.79 -12.46
C LYS A 90 -9.86 -5.67 -11.72
N SER A 91 -9.44 -4.45 -12.01
CA SER A 91 -9.97 -3.19 -11.47
C SER A 91 -9.53 -2.92 -10.04
N LEU A 92 -8.91 -1.74 -9.85
CA LEU A 92 -8.85 -1.14 -8.53
C LEU A 92 -10.25 -1.12 -7.92
N PRO A 93 -10.42 -1.52 -6.64
CA PRO A 93 -11.68 -1.33 -5.96
C PRO A 93 -12.06 0.15 -6.04
N ALA A 94 -13.20 0.42 -6.68
CA ALA A 94 -13.75 1.76 -6.78
C ALA A 94 -14.76 1.97 -5.65
N SER A 95 -14.72 3.14 -5.03
CA SER A 95 -15.72 3.59 -4.06
C SER A 95 -16.20 4.98 -4.46
N ASN A 96 -17.49 5.22 -4.24
CA ASN A 96 -18.11 6.54 -4.33
C ASN A 96 -18.28 7.20 -2.96
N SER A 97 -17.80 6.54 -1.88
CA SER A 97 -17.80 7.10 -0.54
C SER A 97 -16.69 8.16 -0.41
N PRO A 98 -16.99 9.39 0.03
CA PRO A 98 -15.97 10.39 0.31
C PRO A 98 -14.97 9.92 1.38
N ASP A 99 -15.43 9.09 2.32
CA ASP A 99 -14.62 8.57 3.43
C ASP A 99 -13.52 7.60 2.97
N ASP A 100 -13.70 6.99 1.79
CA ASP A 100 -12.71 6.08 1.20
C ASP A 100 -11.66 6.80 0.36
N LEU A 101 -11.84 8.09 0.10
CA LEU A 101 -10.94 8.88 -0.74
C LEU A 101 -9.46 8.80 -0.27
N PRO A 102 -9.13 8.89 1.03
CA PRO A 102 -7.76 8.70 1.50
C PRO A 102 -7.21 7.29 1.21
N LEU A 103 -8.05 6.26 1.27
CA LEU A 103 -7.63 4.88 0.98
C LEU A 103 -7.38 4.67 -0.51
N LEU A 104 -8.23 5.25 -1.36
CA LEU A 104 -8.05 5.19 -2.82
C LEU A 104 -6.78 5.91 -3.26
N GLN A 105 -6.44 7.03 -2.62
CA GLN A 105 -5.17 7.73 -2.83
C GLN A 105 -3.98 6.86 -2.42
N GLU A 106 -4.04 6.27 -1.22
CA GLU A 106 -3.00 5.38 -0.73
C GLU A 106 -2.81 4.19 -1.67
N LEU A 107 -3.89 3.61 -2.15
CA LEU A 107 -3.85 2.53 -3.12
C LEU A 107 -3.22 2.95 -4.45
N SER A 108 -3.56 4.14 -4.97
CA SER A 108 -2.92 4.70 -6.17
C SER A 108 -1.41 4.87 -6.01
N ARG A 109 -0.98 5.42 -4.86
CA ARG A 109 0.44 5.56 -4.51
C ARG A 109 1.13 4.20 -4.48
N LYS A 110 0.54 3.22 -3.80
CA LYS A 110 1.09 1.86 -3.67
C LYS A 110 1.21 1.17 -5.02
N GLU A 111 0.23 1.32 -5.91
CA GLU A 111 0.35 0.77 -7.25
C GLU A 111 1.50 1.38 -8.05
N ALA A 112 1.70 2.69 -7.97
CA ALA A 112 2.84 3.35 -8.60
C ALA A 112 4.16 2.76 -8.08
N GLU A 113 4.30 2.59 -6.76
CA GLU A 113 5.47 1.96 -6.13
C GLU A 113 5.69 0.52 -6.60
N LEU A 114 4.63 -0.29 -6.66
CA LEU A 114 4.71 -1.67 -7.15
C LEU A 114 5.19 -1.71 -8.60
N HIS A 115 4.67 -0.85 -9.46
CA HIS A 115 5.08 -0.79 -10.87
C HIS A 115 6.56 -0.44 -11.01
N LEU A 116 7.06 0.54 -10.25
CA LEU A 116 8.47 0.94 -10.27
C LEU A 116 9.39 -0.16 -9.71
N ALA A 117 9.01 -0.80 -8.60
CA ALA A 117 9.75 -1.91 -8.02
C ALA A 117 9.80 -3.12 -8.96
N TYR A 118 8.65 -3.51 -9.52
CA TYR A 118 8.55 -4.62 -10.46
C TYR A 118 9.31 -4.34 -11.77
N ALA A 119 9.22 -3.12 -12.31
CA ALA A 119 9.98 -2.70 -13.48
C ALA A 119 11.49 -2.84 -13.25
N SER A 120 11.97 -2.41 -12.08
CA SER A 120 13.38 -2.51 -11.69
C SER A 120 13.85 -3.96 -11.66
N ASP A 121 13.06 -4.85 -11.05
CA ASP A 121 13.43 -6.27 -10.91
C ASP A 121 13.45 -6.98 -12.27
N ILE A 122 12.40 -6.84 -13.08
CA ILE A 122 12.35 -7.51 -14.38
C ILE A 122 13.32 -6.91 -15.41
N PHE A 123 13.78 -5.66 -15.20
CA PHE A 123 14.86 -5.08 -15.98
C PHE A 123 16.19 -5.80 -15.73
N ILE A 124 16.50 -6.11 -14.47
CA ILE A 124 17.68 -6.88 -14.07
C ILE A 124 17.64 -8.27 -14.70
N ASP A 125 16.45 -8.89 -14.75
CA ASP A 125 16.20 -10.17 -15.45
C ASP A 125 16.29 -10.09 -16.98
N GLY A 126 16.66 -8.93 -17.54
CA GLY A 126 16.83 -8.72 -18.99
C GLY A 126 15.54 -8.45 -19.76
N GLN A 127 14.39 -8.36 -19.09
CA GLN A 127 13.07 -8.14 -19.73
C GLN A 127 12.80 -6.65 -20.00
N LYS A 128 13.74 -5.98 -20.68
CA LYS A 128 13.79 -4.52 -20.84
C LYS A 128 12.51 -3.89 -21.39
N THR A 129 11.89 -4.49 -22.40
CA THR A 129 10.64 -3.96 -22.98
C THR A 129 9.49 -4.00 -21.97
N ARG A 130 9.35 -5.11 -21.24
CA ARG A 130 8.33 -5.22 -20.19
C ARG A 130 8.60 -4.27 -19.04
N ALA A 131 9.87 -4.12 -18.66
CA ALA A 131 10.29 -3.15 -17.65
C ALA A 131 9.88 -1.72 -18.03
N ALA A 132 10.12 -1.31 -19.28
CA ALA A 132 9.73 0.01 -19.77
C ALA A 132 8.21 0.23 -19.66
N THR A 133 7.39 -0.73 -20.07
CA THR A 133 5.92 -0.62 -19.93
C THR A 133 5.48 -0.48 -18.47
N GLN A 134 6.10 -1.24 -17.56
CA GLN A 134 5.79 -1.16 -16.13
C GLN A 134 6.26 0.16 -15.53
N TRP A 135 7.44 0.64 -15.93
CA TRP A 135 7.97 1.94 -15.54
C TRP A 135 7.03 3.08 -15.96
N GLU A 136 6.64 3.12 -17.25
CA GLU A 136 5.70 4.11 -17.78
C GLU A 136 4.36 4.07 -17.02
N SER A 137 3.84 2.87 -16.75
CA SER A 137 2.61 2.70 -15.96
C SER A 137 2.75 3.26 -14.55
N GLY A 138 3.90 3.03 -13.91
CA GLY A 138 4.20 3.58 -12.58
C GLY A 138 4.28 5.11 -12.59
N CYS A 139 4.94 5.71 -13.59
CA CYS A 139 5.04 7.16 -13.73
C CYS A 139 3.66 7.80 -13.91
N VAL A 140 2.81 7.29 -14.81
CA VAL A 140 1.47 7.84 -15.03
C VAL A 140 0.62 7.80 -13.75
N ARG A 141 0.70 6.72 -12.97
CA ARG A 141 -0.02 6.61 -11.70
C ARG A 141 0.51 7.59 -10.65
N LEU A 142 1.83 7.76 -10.58
CA LEU A 142 2.45 8.71 -9.66
C LEU A 142 2.05 10.15 -10.01
N GLU A 143 2.05 10.51 -11.29
CA GLU A 143 1.58 11.82 -11.78
C GLU A 143 0.12 12.04 -11.40
N ALA A 144 -0.76 11.08 -11.67
CA ALA A 144 -2.16 11.16 -11.30
C ALA A 144 -2.37 11.33 -9.78
N TYR A 145 -1.59 10.60 -8.96
CA TYR A 145 -1.63 10.75 -7.49
C TYR A 145 -1.21 12.16 -7.04
N VAL A 146 -0.16 12.72 -7.66
CA VAL A 146 0.34 14.06 -7.33
C VAL A 146 -0.65 15.15 -7.77
N GLU A 147 -1.20 15.06 -8.98
CA GLU A 147 -2.21 16.01 -9.49
C GLU A 147 -3.45 16.04 -8.60
N ASP A 148 -3.96 14.86 -8.24
CA ASP A 148 -5.10 14.68 -7.35
C ASP A 148 -4.84 15.27 -5.94
N ALA A 149 -3.63 15.15 -5.41
CA ALA A 149 -3.23 15.79 -4.16
C ALA A 149 -3.18 17.33 -4.27
N ILE A 150 -2.66 17.86 -5.36
CA ILE A 150 -2.58 19.30 -5.63
C ILE A 150 -3.98 19.91 -5.73
N ASP A 151 -4.89 19.27 -6.46
CA ASP A 151 -6.24 19.81 -6.70
C ASP A 151 -7.09 19.82 -5.43
N ARG A 152 -6.89 18.85 -4.53
CA ARG A 152 -7.48 18.90 -3.19
C ARG A 152 -6.93 20.01 -2.33
N ALA A 153 -5.61 20.19 -2.30
CA ALA A 153 -4.99 21.25 -1.51
C ALA A 153 -5.54 22.63 -1.92
N LYS A 154 -5.68 22.87 -3.23
CA LYS A 154 -6.36 24.07 -3.77
C LYS A 154 -7.82 24.16 -3.32
N SER A 155 -8.57 23.06 -3.40
CA SER A 155 -9.98 23.04 -3.02
C SER A 155 -10.19 23.32 -1.53
N GLN A 156 -9.34 22.77 -0.66
CA GLN A 156 -9.36 23.03 0.78
C GLN A 156 -9.01 24.48 1.08
N GLN A 157 -7.95 25.01 0.46
CA GLN A 157 -7.56 26.41 0.61
C GLN A 157 -8.68 27.37 0.18
N GLN A 158 -9.38 27.06 -0.92
CA GLN A 158 -10.51 27.86 -1.38
C GLN A 158 -11.68 27.82 -0.39
N GLN A 159 -12.00 26.64 0.17
CA GLN A 159 -13.04 26.50 1.20
C GLN A 159 -12.72 27.27 2.48
N GLU A 160 -11.46 27.32 2.90
CA GLU A 160 -11.01 28.11 4.05
C GLU A 160 -11.17 29.62 3.81
N ILE A 161 -10.82 30.10 2.61
CA ILE A 161 -11.03 31.50 2.21
C ILE A 161 -12.52 31.85 2.19
N ASP A 162 -13.34 31.01 1.57
CA ASP A 162 -14.79 31.25 1.45
C ASP A 162 -15.49 31.18 2.82
N GLY A 163 -15.03 30.29 3.72
CA GLY A 163 -15.55 30.14 5.08
C GLY A 163 -15.10 31.23 6.07
N THR A 164 -14.01 31.93 5.79
CA THR A 164 -13.55 33.09 6.61
C THR A 164 -14.13 34.43 6.17
N THR A 165 -14.87 34.45 5.06
CA THR A 165 -15.53 35.64 4.52
C THR A 165 -17.03 35.71 4.87
N GLN A 166 -17.55 34.77 5.68
CA GLN A 166 -18.91 34.78 6.24
C GLN A 166 -18.94 35.29 7.68
#